data_AF-A0A960YK10-F1
#
_entry.id   AF-A0A960YK10-F1
#
_cell.length_a   1.000
_cell.length_b   1.000
_cell.length_c   1.000
_cell.angle_alpha   90.00
_cell.angle_beta   90.00
_cell.angle_gamma   90.00
#
_symmetry.space_group_name_H-M   'P 1'
#
loop_
_entity.id
_entity.type
_entity.pdbx_description
1 polymer ?
#
loop_
_entity_poly.entity_id
_entity_poly.type
_entity_poly.pdbx_seq_one_letter_code
_entity_poly.pdbx_strand_id
1 'polypeptide(L)'
;VQLLHGIHFTGYYMGGIFRLRHYFPDRLYGTGQGLFMVIATATGALIGAYISGILLEPRAPDQSLDYSAVFLAALMVHVAVFFGFLLIPDPEKKKVGHLHETDLA
;
A
#
# COMPACT_ATOMS: atom_id res chain seq x y z
N VAL A 1 -8.79 16.16 8.41
CA VAL A 1 -8.59 14.74 8.06
C VAL A 1 -8.22 14.53 6.58
N GLN A 2 -8.92 15.15 5.63
CA GLN A 2 -8.65 14.95 4.19
C GLN A 2 -7.25 15.37 3.71
N LEU A 3 -6.66 16.44 4.26
CA LEU A 3 -5.31 16.88 3.87
C LEU A 3 -4.24 15.85 4.24
N LEU A 4 -4.26 15.36 5.49
CA LEU A 4 -3.34 14.31 5.95
C LEU A 4 -3.52 13.03 5.14
N HIS A 5 -4.77 12.64 4.87
CA HIS A 5 -5.10 11.51 4.01
C HIS A 5 -4.51 11.69 2.59
N GLY A 6 -4.64 12.87 1.99
CA GLY A 6 -4.08 13.18 0.67
C GLY A 6 -2.55 13.07 0.64
N ILE A 7 -1.87 13.69 1.60
CA ILE A 7 -0.40 13.61 1.72
C ILE A 7 0.06 12.16 1.90
N HIS A 8 -0.62 11.42 2.76
CA HIS A 8 -0.32 10.02 3.03
C HIS A 8 -0.48 9.13 1.78
N PHE A 9 -1.60 9.30 1.07
CA PHE A 9 -1.87 8.60 -0.18
C PHE A 9 -0.82 8.91 -1.25
N THR A 10 -0.48 10.19 -1.44
CA THR A 10 0.57 10.59 -2.40
C THR A 10 1.92 9.99 -2.05
N GLY A 11 2.30 9.97 -0.76
CA GLY A 11 3.55 9.35 -0.31
C GLY A 11 3.62 7.85 -0.64
N TYR A 12 2.56 7.10 -0.30
CA TYR A 12 2.48 5.67 -0.63
C TYR A 12 2.51 5.42 -2.14
N TYR A 13 1.77 6.22 -2.90
CA TYR A 13 1.69 6.08 -4.34
C TYR A 13 3.04 6.34 -5.03
N MET A 14 3.72 7.42 -4.67
CA MET A 14 5.04 7.75 -5.21
C MET A 14 6.09 6.70 -4.83
N GLY A 15 6.08 6.23 -3.58
CA GLY A 15 6.96 5.14 -3.14
C GLY A 15 6.74 3.85 -3.93
N GLY A 16 5.49 3.51 -4.22
CA GLY A 16 5.13 2.37 -5.08
C GLY A 16 5.69 2.50 -6.49
N ILE A 17 5.57 3.68 -7.11
CA ILE A 17 6.14 3.98 -8.44
C ILE A 17 7.64 3.74 -8.48
N PHE A 18 8.40 4.35 -7.56
CA PHE A 18 9.86 4.20 -7.52
C PHE A 18 10.26 2.73 -7.34
N ARG A 19 9.56 2.02 -6.46
CA ARG A 19 9.83 0.61 -6.20
C ARG A 19 9.53 -0.26 -7.41
N LEU A 20 8.39 -0.09 -8.09
CA LEU A 20 8.02 -0.90 -9.25
C LEU A 20 8.98 -0.73 -10.44
N ARG A 21 9.59 0.45 -10.59
CA ARG A 21 10.59 0.69 -11.66
C ARG A 21 11.79 -0.26 -11.60
N HIS A 22 12.09 -0.81 -10.43
CA HIS A 22 13.18 -1.79 -10.30
C HIS A 22 12.80 -3.20 -10.76
N TYR A 23 11.50 -3.52 -10.83
CA TYR A 23 11.02 -4.86 -11.16
C TYR A 23 10.58 -5.02 -12.62
N PHE A 24 10.28 -3.92 -13.31
CA PHE A 24 9.84 -3.94 -14.71
C PHE A 24 10.84 -3.22 -15.63
N PRO A 25 11.13 -3.76 -16.82
CA PRO A 25 11.92 -3.05 -17.83
C PRO A 25 11.14 -1.84 -18.37
N ASP A 26 11.86 -0.77 -18.76
CA ASP A 26 11.27 0.53 -19.14
C ASP A 26 10.11 0.43 -20.14
N ARG A 27 10.24 -0.48 -21.13
CA ARG A 27 9.23 -0.70 -22.17
C ARG A 27 7.92 -1.35 -21.67
N LEU A 28 7.95 -2.05 -20.53
CA LEU A 28 6.77 -2.71 -19.94
C LEU A 28 6.31 -2.03 -18.64
N TYR A 29 7.04 -1.02 -18.17
CA TYR A 29 6.78 -0.38 -16.89
C TYR A 29 5.35 0.19 -16.81
N GLY A 30 4.88 0.88 -17.86
CA GLY A 30 3.52 1.43 -17.88
C GLY A 30 2.44 0.35 -17.71
N THR A 31 2.58 -0.78 -18.40
CA THR A 31 1.66 -1.92 -18.28
C THR A 31 1.75 -2.58 -16.91
N GLY A 32 2.96 -2.80 -16.40
CA GLY A 32 3.19 -3.39 -15.08
C GLY A 32 2.64 -2.52 -13.94
N GLN A 33 2.89 -1.21 -13.99
CA GLN A 33 2.33 -0.25 -13.04
C GLN A 33 0.80 -0.21 -13.12
N GLY A 34 0.23 -0.16 -14.33
CA GLY A 34 -1.22 -0.15 -14.52
C GLY A 34 -1.88 -1.40 -13.93
N LEU A 35 -1.34 -2.58 -14.23
CA LEU A 35 -1.85 -3.85 -13.71
C LEU A 35 -1.72 -3.93 -12.19
N PHE A 36 -0.56 -3.56 -11.64
CA PHE A 36 -0.36 -3.50 -10.19
C PHE A 36 -1.37 -2.56 -9.53
N MET A 37 -1.54 -1.36 -10.06
CA MET A 37 -2.47 -0.38 -9.51
C MET A 37 -3.90 -0.88 -9.55
N VAL A 38 -4.36 -1.45 -10.67
CA VAL A 38 -5.72 -1.99 -10.79
C VAL A 38 -5.92 -3.11 -9.77
N ILE A 39 -5.01 -4.07 -9.68
CA ILE A 39 -5.14 -5.17 -8.72
C ILE A 39 -5.12 -4.63 -7.28
N ALA A 40 -4.14 -3.81 -6.93
CA ALA A 40 -3.98 -3.29 -5.57
C ALA A 40 -5.16 -2.42 -5.13
N THR A 41 -5.62 -1.50 -5.98
CA THR A 41 -6.75 -0.62 -5.65
C THR A 41 -8.08 -1.36 -5.68
N ALA A 42 -8.34 -2.23 -6.65
CA ALA A 42 -9.59 -2.98 -6.71
C ALA A 42 -9.72 -3.96 -5.55
N THR A 43 -8.68 -4.75 -5.25
CA THR A 43 -8.70 -5.69 -4.12
C THR A 43 -8.75 -4.97 -2.79
N GLY A 44 -7.95 -3.90 -2.62
CA GLY A 44 -7.96 -3.08 -1.41
C GLY A 44 -9.32 -2.42 -1.17
N ALA A 45 -9.95 -1.87 -2.21
CA ALA A 45 -11.28 -1.27 -2.11
C ALA A 45 -12.35 -2.31 -1.80
N LEU A 46 -12.31 -3.48 -2.45
CA LEU A 46 -13.27 -4.56 -2.21
C LEU A 46 -13.19 -5.08 -0.77
N ILE A 47 -11.99 -5.42 -0.30
CA ILE A 47 -11.76 -5.91 1.06
C ILE A 47 -12.12 -4.82 2.08
N GLY A 48 -11.69 -3.59 1.84
CA GLY A 48 -11.97 -2.45 2.72
C GLY A 48 -13.47 -2.16 2.83
N ALA A 49 -14.21 -2.17 1.72
CA ALA A 49 -15.65 -1.99 1.71
C ALA A 49 -16.37 -3.13 2.42
N TYR A 50 -15.95 -4.38 2.19
CA TYR A 50 -16.53 -5.56 2.86
C TYR A 50 -16.34 -5.51 4.37
N ILE A 51 -15.12 -5.26 4.85
CA ILE A 51 -14.82 -5.14 6.29
C ILE A 51 -15.58 -3.96 6.89
N SER A 52 -15.59 -2.81 6.21
CA SER A 52 -16.32 -1.62 6.70
C SER A 52 -17.82 -1.89 6.81
N GLY A 53 -18.40 -2.63 5.86
CA GLY A 53 -19.80 -3.04 5.91
C GLY A 53 -20.13 -3.87 7.14
N ILE A 54 -19.29 -4.86 7.44
CA ILE A 54 -19.44 -5.69 8.66
C ILE A 54 -19.31 -4.85 9.93
N LEU A 55 -18.33 -3.93 9.96
CA LEU A 55 -18.06 -3.10 11.14
C LEU A 55 -19.14 -2.05 11.40
N LEU A 56 -19.83 -1.60 10.35
CA LEU A 56 -20.90 -0.60 10.42
C LEU A 56 -22.30 -1.20 10.52
N GLU A 57 -22.42 -2.54 10.55
CA GLU A 57 -23.72 -3.20 10.61
C GLU A 57 -24.47 -2.81 11.90
N PRO A 58 -25.65 -2.17 11.82
CA PRO A 58 -26.41 -1.77 12.99
C PRO A 58 -26.83 -2.99 13.80
N ARG A 59 -26.51 -3.01 15.10
CA ARG A 59 -26.88 -4.13 15.98
C ARG A 59 -28.30 -3.98 16.55
N ALA A 60 -28.89 -2.80 16.42
CA ALA A 60 -30.28 -2.52 16.74
C ALA A 60 -30.90 -1.56 15.70
N PRO A 61 -32.23 -1.59 15.47
CA PRO A 61 -32.91 -0.81 14.43
C PRO A 61 -32.77 0.72 14.56
N ASP A 62 -32.47 1.20 15.76
CA ASP A 62 -32.37 2.61 16.16
C ASP A 62 -30.92 3.03 16.49
N GLN A 63 -29.95 2.13 16.32
CA GLN A 63 -28.56 2.42 16.61
C GLN A 63 -27.96 3.35 15.55
N SER A 64 -27.38 4.48 15.98
CA SER A 64 -26.59 5.34 15.11
C SER A 64 -25.33 4.62 14.62
N LEU A 65 -24.96 4.81 13.35
CA LEU A 65 -23.72 4.29 12.78
C LEU A 65 -22.51 4.80 13.57
N ASP A 66 -21.70 3.88 14.08
CA ASP A 66 -20.45 4.17 14.77
C ASP A 66 -19.25 3.87 13.87
N TYR A 67 -18.55 4.92 13.45
CA TYR A 67 -17.39 4.82 12.57
C TYR A 67 -16.07 4.54 13.29
N SER A 68 -16.05 4.54 14.64
CA SER A 68 -14.82 4.37 15.43
C SER A 68 -14.11 3.05 15.10
N ALA A 69 -14.85 1.96 14.99
CA ALA A 69 -14.32 0.65 14.63
C ALA A 69 -13.69 0.63 13.23
N VAL A 70 -14.30 1.33 12.26
CA VAL A 70 -13.77 1.44 10.89
C VAL A 70 -12.45 2.21 10.88
N PHE A 71 -12.38 3.34 11.60
CA PHE A 71 -11.15 4.11 11.69
C PHE A 71 -10.04 3.35 12.40
N LEU A 72 -10.36 2.59 13.44
CA LEU A 72 -9.39 1.74 14.12
C LEU A 72 -8.88 0.62 13.20
N ALA A 73 -9.77 -0.07 12.50
CA ALA A 73 -9.38 -1.09 11.53
C ALA A 73 -8.49 -0.52 10.43
N ALA A 74 -8.85 0.64 9.89
CA ALA A 74 -8.03 1.36 8.91
C ALA A 74 -6.64 1.70 9.47
N LEU A 75 -6.56 2.21 10.71
CA LEU A 75 -5.28 2.50 11.37
C LEU A 75 -4.40 1.24 11.49
N MET A 76 -4.99 0.12 11.93
CA MET A 76 -4.27 -1.15 12.08
C MET A 76 -3.71 -1.65 10.75
N VAL A 77 -4.47 -1.53 9.65
CA VAL A 77 -4.00 -1.88 8.31
C VAL A 77 -2.82 -1.00 7.90
N HIS A 78 -2.88 0.31 8.13
CA HIS A 78 -1.78 1.21 7.78
C HIS A 78 -0.53 0.94 8.61
N VAL A 79 -0.68 0.63 9.89
CA VAL A 79 0.43 0.22 10.77
C VAL A 79 1.05 -1.08 10.24
N ALA A 80 0.23 -2.10 9.94
CA ALA A 80 0.71 -3.36 9.41
C ALA A 80 1.46 -3.20 8.07
N VAL A 81 0.93 -2.37 7.15
CA VAL A 81 1.58 -2.08 5.87
C VAL A 81 2.90 -1.33 6.09
N PHE A 82 2.91 -0.31 6.95
CA PHE A 82 4.12 0.47 7.26
C PHE A 82 5.23 -0.41 7.81
N PHE A 83 4.94 -1.25 8.79
CA PHE A 83 5.91 -2.21 9.33
C PHE A 83 6.27 -3.30 8.31
N GLY A 84 5.32 -3.74 7.49
CA GLY A 84 5.57 -4.66 6.39
C GLY A 84 6.64 -4.13 5.43
N PHE A 85 6.59 -2.83 5.09
CA PHE A 85 7.59 -2.18 4.25
C PHE A 85 9.01 -2.21 4.83
N LEU A 86 9.16 -2.17 6.17
CA LEU A 86 10.47 -2.31 6.82
C LEU A 86 11.10 -3.68 6.61
N LEU A 87 10.28 -4.71 6.36
CA LEU A 87 10.73 -6.08 6.16
C LEU A 87 11.03 -6.39 4.68
N ILE A 88 10.61 -5.55 3.73
CA ILE A 88 10.83 -5.83 2.31
C ILE A 88 12.25 -5.38 1.93
N PRO A 89 13.10 -6.29 1.42
CA PRO A 89 14.48 -5.97 1.04
C PRO A 89 14.54 -4.80 0.07
N ASP A 90 15.48 -3.89 0.30
CA ASP A 90 15.70 -2.73 -0.55
C ASP A 90 16.44 -3.15 -1.83
N PRO A 91 15.83 -3.01 -3.03
CA PRO A 91 16.48 -3.35 -4.28
C PRO A 91 17.71 -2.48 -4.58
N GLU A 92 17.82 -1.26 -4.03
CA GLU A 92 18.98 -0.39 -4.24
C GLU A 92 20.23 -0.91 -3.52
N LYS A 93 20.08 -1.45 -2.29
CA LYS A 93 21.19 -2.05 -1.53
C LYS A 93 21.81 -3.25 -2.22
N LYS A 94 21.02 -4.01 -2.99
CA LYS A 94 21.51 -5.17 -3.76
C LYS A 94 22.41 -4.78 -4.94
N LYS A 95 22.12 -3.66 -5.62
CA LYS A 95 22.95 -3.20 -6.75
C LYS A 95 24.32 -2.70 -6.32
N VAL A 96 24.40 -2.02 -5.18
CA VAL A 96 25.68 -1.48 -4.65
C VAL A 96 26.62 -2.61 -4.21
N GLY A 97 26.10 -3.66 -3.56
CA GLY A 97 26.92 -4.82 -3.17
C GLY A 97 27.52 -5.56 -4.36
N HIS A 98 26.74 -5.72 -5.44
CA HIS A 98 27.17 -6.47 -6.62
C HIS A 98 28.23 -5.74 -7.46
N LEU A 99 28.21 -4.40 -7.47
CA LEU A 99 29.24 -3.58 -8.10
C LEU A 99 30.56 -3.63 -7.33
N HIS A 100 30.49 -3.68 -5.99
CA HIS A 100 31.67 -3.75 -5.14
C HIS A 100 32.42 -5.10 -5.25
N GLU A 101 31.70 -6.20 -5.48
CA GLU A 101 32.32 -7.51 -5.75
C GLU A 101 32.99 -7.59 -7.12
N THR A 102 32.45 -6.91 -8.14
CA THR A 102 33.04 -6.90 -9.49
C THR A 102 34.25 -5.98 -9.63
N ASP A 103 34.36 -4.95 -8.79
CA ASP A 103 35.52 -4.04 -8.79
C ASP A 103 36.72 -4.60 -8.00
N LEU A 104 36.53 -5.68 -7.23
CA LEU A 104 37.55 -6.34 -6.42
C LEU A 104 38.02 -7.71 -6.97
N ALA A 105 37.44 -8.17 -8.08
CA ALA A 105 37.78 -9.43 -8.77
C ALA A 105 38.55 -9.17 -10.07
#